data_AF-A0A7W1QG31-F1
#
_entry.id   AF-A0A7W1QG31-F1
#
_cell.length_a   1.000
_cell.length_b   1.000
_cell.length_c   1.000
_cell.angle_alpha   90.00
_cell.angle_beta   90.00
_cell.angle_gamma   90.00
#
_symmetry.space_group_name_H-M   'P 1'
#
loop_
_entity.id
_entity.type
_entity.pdbx_description
1 polymer ?
#
loop_
_entity_poly.entity_id
_entity_poly.type
_entity_poly.pdbx_seq_one_letter_code
_entity_poly.pdbx_strand_id
1 'polypeptide(L)' 'TGPRGGVIGVVKEQSIRGFVTHMNEHYDTADEDPWLMGVVVRCSAEPMRADAIEQLLVPAV' A
#
# COMPACT_ATOMS: atom_id res chain seq x y z
N THR A 1 -1.32 -2.65 1.42
CA THR A 1 -1.51 -4.01 0.88
C THR A 1 -2.26 -3.91 -0.42
N GLY A 2 -1.74 -4.52 -1.47
CA GLY A 2 -2.26 -4.37 -2.83
C GLY A 2 -1.16 -4.04 -3.84
N PRO A 3 -1.54 -3.56 -5.04
CA PRO A 3 -0.65 -3.38 -6.18
C PRO A 3 0.30 -2.21 -5.95
N ARG A 4 1.61 -2.50 -5.89
CA ARG A 4 2.68 -1.50 -5.75
C ARG A 4 3.16 -0.99 -7.11
N GLY A 5 2.87 -1.71 -8.20
CA GLY A 5 3.20 -1.28 -9.56
C GLY A 5 2.38 -0.07 -10.04
N GLY A 6 1.23 0.19 -9.41
CA GLY A 6 0.38 1.34 -9.67
C GLY A 6 0.76 2.62 -8.91
N VAL A 7 -0.05 3.66 -9.05
CA VAL A 7 0.03 4.87 -8.22
C VAL A 7 -0.99 4.74 -7.10
N ILE A 8 -0.55 4.40 -5.88
CA ILE A 8 -1.45 4.21 -4.74
C ILE A 8 -2.55 3.16 -5.03
N GLY A 9 -2.19 2.08 -5.74
CA GLY A 9 -3.08 0.95 -6.03
C GLY A 9 -3.91 1.05 -7.31
N VAL A 10 -3.88 2.18 -8.03
CA VAL A 10 -4.57 2.33 -9.32
C VAL A 10 -3.62 2.28 -10.51
N VAL A 11 -4.14 2.04 -11.71
CA VAL A 11 -3.34 2.03 -12.95
C VAL A 11 -2.63 3.38 -13.12
N LYS A 12 -1.31 3.35 -13.26
CA LYS A 12 -0.44 4.54 -13.21
C LYS A 12 -0.81 5.58 -14.26
N GLU A 13 -1.14 5.15 -15.47
CA GLU A 13 -1.43 6.02 -16.61
C GLU A 13 -2.68 6.87 -16.40
N GLN A 14 -3.67 6.37 -15.63
CA GLN A 14 -4.87 7.12 -15.25
C GLN A 14 -4.50 8.31 -14.35
N SER A 15 -3.68 8.07 -13.33
CA SER A 15 -3.22 9.15 -12.43
C SER A 15 -2.42 10.19 -13.20
N ILE A 16 -1.52 9.77 -14.09
CA ILE A 16 -0.75 10.70 -14.94
C ILE A 16 -1.70 11.56 -15.79
N ARG A 17 -2.70 10.97 -16.44
CA ARG A 17 -3.69 11.74 -17.22
C ARG A 17 -4.48 12.71 -16.37
N GLY A 18 -5.00 12.27 -15.22
CA GLY A 18 -5.75 13.14 -14.30
C GLY A 18 -4.92 14.34 -13.85
N PHE A 19 -3.65 14.13 -13.49
CA PHE A 19 -2.77 15.21 -13.05
C PHE A 19 -2.33 16.15 -14.19
N VAL A 20 -2.06 15.64 -15.39
CA VAL A 20 -1.63 16.48 -16.52
C VAL A 20 -2.80 17.29 -17.08
N THR A 21 -3.98 16.68 -17.19
CA THR A 21 -5.15 17.32 -17.83
C THR A 21 -6.00 18.12 -16.88
N HIS A 22 -5.91 17.87 -15.56
CA HIS A 22 -6.78 18.44 -14.54
C HIS A 22 -8.28 18.14 -14.77
N MET A 23 -8.59 17.08 -15.52
CA MET A 23 -9.94 16.62 -15.79
C MET A 23 -10.31 15.42 -14.89
N ASN A 24 -11.61 15.14 -14.78
CA ASN A 24 -12.09 13.93 -14.10
C ASN A 24 -11.62 12.68 -14.86
N GLU A 25 -11.14 11.68 -14.12
CA GLU A 25 -10.64 10.40 -14.65
C GLU A 25 -11.31 9.25 -13.89
N HIS A 26 -11.67 8.18 -14.62
CA HIS A 26 -12.07 6.92 -14.00
C HIS A 26 -10.83 6.11 -13.59
N TYR A 27 -10.84 5.59 -12.38
CA TYR A 27 -9.70 4.86 -11.81
C TYR A 27 -10.02 3.38 -11.66
N ASP A 28 -9.20 2.55 -12.30
CA ASP A 28 -9.19 1.11 -12.16
C ASP A 28 -8.07 0.68 -11.22
N THR A 29 -8.29 -0.44 -10.53
CA THR A 29 -7.26 -1.07 -9.68
C THR A 29 -6.16 -1.63 -10.57
N ALA A 30 -4.90 -1.41 -10.21
CA ALA A 30 -3.78 -2.04 -10.89
C ALA A 30 -3.67 -3.53 -10.50
N ASP A 31 -3.10 -4.39 -11.35
CA ASP A 31 -2.86 -5.80 -11.00
C ASP A 31 -1.37 -6.11 -10.82
N GLU A 32 -0.51 -5.13 -11.08
CA GLU A 32 0.94 -5.30 -11.13
C GLU A 32 1.60 -5.20 -9.76
N ASP A 33 2.55 -6.11 -9.51
CA ASP A 33 3.42 -6.14 -8.32
C ASP A 33 2.61 -6.04 -7.00
N PRO A 34 1.78 -7.04 -6.66
CA PRO A 34 1.04 -7.07 -5.40
C PRO A 34 1.97 -7.26 -4.19
N TRP A 35 1.77 -6.46 -3.14
CA TRP A 35 2.53 -6.50 -1.89
C TRP A 35 1.63 -6.50 -0.66
N LEU A 36 2.03 -7.27 0.35
CA LEU A 36 1.53 -7.18 1.72
C LEU A 36 2.44 -6.24 2.52
N MET A 37 1.83 -5.26 3.16
CA MET A 37 2.51 -4.28 4.01
C MET A 37 1.87 -4.33 5.38
N GLY A 38 2.66 -4.39 6.44
CA GLY A 38 2.16 -4.45 7.81
C GLY A 38 3.26 -4.24 8.85
N VAL A 39 2.89 -4.41 10.11
CA VAL A 39 3.82 -4.43 11.24
C VAL A 39 3.45 -5.54 12.20
N VAL A 40 4.45 -6.21 12.77
CA VAL A 40 4.28 -7.10 13.91
C VAL A 40 4.64 -6.31 15.16
N VAL A 41 3.64 -6.09 16.01
CA VAL A 41 3.85 -5.47 17.32
C VAL A 41 3.87 -6.58 18.37
N ARG A 42 4.97 -6.68 19.13
CA ARG A 42 5.06 -7.60 20.26
C ARG A 42 4.52 -6.89 21.51
N CYS A 43 3.40 -7.36 22.03
CA CYS A 43 2.82 -6.84 23.26
C CYS A 43 3.73 -7.12 24.46
N SER A 44 3.81 -6.18 25.39
CA SER A 44 4.52 -6.36 26.67
C SER A 44 3.68 -7.13 27.68
N ALA A 45 4.35 -7.64 28.71
CA ALA A 45 3.67 -8.11 29.92
C ALA A 45 3.11 -6.94 30.76
N GLU A 46 3.68 -5.73 30.63
CA GLU A 46 3.14 -4.53 31.27
C GLU A 46 1.89 -4.01 30.51
N PRO A 47 0.81 -3.63 31.21
CA PRO A 47 -0.37 -3.06 30.57
C PRO A 47 -0.03 -1.82 29.74
N MET A 48 -0.68 -1.68 28.57
CA MET A 48 -0.54 -0.52 27.67
C MET A 48 0.87 -0.28 27.14
N ARG A 49 1.71 -1.32 27.07
CA ARG A 49 3.08 -1.25 26.56
C ARG A 49 3.34 -2.28 25.47
N ALA A 50 4.16 -1.90 24.48
CA ALA A 50 4.72 -2.82 23.49
C ALA A 50 6.23 -3.00 23.73
N ASP A 51 6.72 -4.21 23.50
CA ASP A 51 8.14 -4.55 23.63
C ASP A 51 8.90 -4.39 22.31
N ALA A 52 8.22 -4.53 21.17
CA ALA A 52 8.84 -4.36 19.86
C ALA A 52 7.81 -4.00 18.78
N ILE A 53 8.31 -3.41 17.70
CA ILE A 53 7.60 -3.22 16.43
C ILE A 53 8.55 -3.58 15.28
N GLU A 54 8.12 -4.51 14.44
CA GLU A 54 8.91 -5.03 13.32
C GLU A 54 8.11 -4.84 12.03
N GLN A 55 8.77 -4.32 10.99
CA GLN A 55 8.11 -4.00 9.72
C GLN A 55 7.96 -5.24 8.84
N LEU A 56 6.80 -5.39 8.20
CA LEU A 56 6.57 -6.39 7.16
C LEU A 56 6.40 -5.70 5.80
N LEU A 57 7.30 -6.02 4.88
CA LEU A 57 7.19 -5.72 3.44
C LEU A 57 7.40 -7.01 2.68
N VAL A 58 6.32 -7.61 2.19
CA VAL A 58 6.36 -8.94 1.61
C VAL A 58 5.69 -8.94 0.24
N PRO A 59 6.34 -9.44 -0.83
CA PRO A 59 5.67 -9.70 -2.10
C PRO A 59 4.52 -10.69 -1.92
N ALA A 60 3.35 -10.39 -2.50
CA ALA A 60 2.17 -11.25 -2.44
C ALA A 60 2.01 -11.98 -3.79
N VAL A 61 2.85 -12.99 -4.00
CA VAL A 61 2.84 -13.85 -5.21
C VAL A 61 1.62 -14.75 -5.25
#